data_AF-A0A6N6P5B8-F1
#
_entry.id   AF-A0A6N6P5B8-F1
#
_cell.length_a   1.000
_cell.length_b   1.000
_cell.length_c   1.000
_cell.angle_alpha   90.00
_cell.angle_beta   90.00
_cell.angle_gamma   90.00
#
_symmetry.space_group_name_H-M   'P 1'
#
loop_
_entity.id
_entity.type
_entity.pdbx_description
1 polymer ?
#
loop_
_entity_poly.entity_id
_entity_poly.type
_entity_poly.pdbx_seq_one_letter_code
_entity_poly.pdbx_strand_id
1 'polypeptide(L)'
;MASFLSDFRELSALLRCPVTGQQLHIATPDEIRVISASKASNEADGFLVREDRSAAYPVKNGIPSLLSESALSLHAMTEKAPD
;
A
#
# COMPACT_ATOMS: atom_id res chain seq x y z
N MET A 1 15.11 -20.72 5.12
CA MET A 1 14.53 -19.38 5.38
C MET A 1 14.72 -18.41 4.21
N ALA A 2 15.83 -18.46 3.46
CA ALA A 2 16.07 -17.57 2.31
C ALA A 2 15.11 -17.79 1.10
N SER A 3 14.68 -19.03 0.85
CA SER A 3 13.72 -19.35 -0.23
C SER A 3 12.39 -18.63 -0.04
N PHE A 4 11.79 -18.76 1.14
CA PHE A 4 10.47 -18.20 1.45
C PHE A 4 10.37 -16.68 1.24
N LEU A 5 11.43 -15.94 1.55
CA LEU A 5 11.49 -14.48 1.33
C LEU A 5 11.63 -14.11 -0.15
N SER A 6 12.29 -14.96 -0.94
CA SER A 6 12.44 -14.77 -2.39
C SER A 6 11.13 -15.09 -3.10
N ASP A 7 10.49 -16.21 -2.71
CA ASP A 7 9.18 -16.65 -3.19
C ASP A 7 8.11 -15.57 -2.91
N PHE A 8 8.17 -14.91 -1.74
CA PHE A 8 7.26 -13.82 -1.40
C PHE A 8 7.49 -12.55 -2.24
N ARG A 9 8.73 -12.22 -2.60
CA ARG A 9 9.00 -11.09 -3.50
C ARG A 9 8.42 -11.34 -4.89
N GLU A 10 8.59 -12.54 -5.43
CA GLU A 10 8.01 -12.92 -6.71
C GLU A 10 6.48 -12.91 -6.66
N LEU A 11 5.87 -13.40 -5.57
CA LEU A 11 4.43 -13.34 -5.35
C LEU A 11 3.93 -11.89 -5.32
N SER A 12 4.62 -11.00 -4.60
CA SER A 12 4.23 -9.59 -4.50
C SER A 12 4.27 -8.88 -5.85
N ALA A 13 5.18 -9.27 -6.74
CA ALA A 13 5.28 -8.71 -8.09
C ALA A 13 4.07 -9.06 -8.98
N LEU A 14 3.31 -10.11 -8.63
CA LEU A 14 2.09 -10.51 -9.32
C LEU A 14 0.85 -9.74 -8.85
N LEU A 15 0.92 -9.06 -7.69
CA LEU A 15 -0.23 -8.37 -7.12
C LEU A 15 -0.61 -7.14 -7.94
N ARG A 16 -1.90 -7.00 -8.21
CA ARG A 16 -2.48 -5.92 -9.03
C ARG A 16 -3.59 -5.20 -8.28
N CYS A 17 -3.80 -3.93 -8.61
CA CYS A 17 -4.94 -3.17 -8.13
C CYS A 17 -6.26 -3.84 -8.61
N PRO A 18 -7.22 -4.13 -7.71
CA PRO A 18 -8.48 -4.78 -8.06
C PRO A 18 -9.38 -3.94 -8.98
N VAL A 19 -9.14 -2.63 -9.07
CA VAL A 19 -9.94 -1.69 -9.87
C VAL A 19 -9.29 -1.41 -11.22
N THR A 20 -7.99 -1.13 -11.25
CA THR A 20 -7.29 -0.62 -12.45
C THR A 20 -6.39 -1.66 -13.12
N GLY A 21 -6.07 -2.76 -12.44
CA GLY A 21 -5.09 -3.74 -12.92
C GLY A 21 -3.63 -3.28 -12.87
N GLN A 22 -3.35 -2.06 -12.37
CA GLN A 22 -1.98 -1.55 -12.21
C GLN A 22 -1.17 -2.37 -11.21
N GLN A 23 0.16 -2.33 -11.32
CA GLN A 23 1.03 -3.04 -10.39
C GLN A 23 0.90 -2.50 -8.96
N LEU A 24 1.05 -3.40 -8.00
CA LEU A 24 1.24 -3.05 -6.60
C LEU A 24 2.68 -3.36 -6.18
N HIS A 25 3.28 -2.49 -5.38
CA HIS A 25 4.55 -2.74 -4.71
C HIS A 25 4.42 -2.62 -3.21
N ILE A 26 5.31 -3.29 -2.49
CA ILE A 26 5.40 -3.14 -1.03
C ILE A 26 5.86 -1.71 -0.72
N ALA A 27 5.11 -1.02 0.14
CA ALA A 27 5.42 0.34 0.54
C ALA A 27 6.84 0.43 1.12
N THR A 28 7.57 1.43 0.66
CA THR A 28 8.85 1.84 1.24
C THR A 28 8.64 2.49 2.62
N PRO A 29 9.66 2.57 3.48
CA PRO A 29 9.56 3.28 4.76
C PRO A 29 9.11 4.73 4.61
N ASP A 30 9.47 5.41 3.52
CA ASP A 30 9.04 6.79 3.24
C ASP A 30 7.55 6.86 2.92
N GLU A 31 7.05 5.96 2.08
CA GLU A 31 5.62 5.87 1.76
C GLU A 31 4.81 5.50 3.01
N ILE A 32 5.30 4.59 3.86
CA ILE A 32 4.66 4.25 5.14
C ILE A 32 4.58 5.48 6.04
N ARG A 33 5.62 6.31 6.13
CA ARG A 33 5.59 7.56 6.91
C ARG A 33 4.51 8.52 6.41
N VAL A 34 4.35 8.64 5.10
CA VAL A 34 3.29 9.47 4.50
C VAL A 34 1.92 8.86 4.82
N ILE A 35 1.71 7.57 4.57
CA ILE A 35 0.42 6.88 4.77
C ILE A 35 0.02 6.90 6.25
N SER A 36 0.96 6.65 7.16
CA SER A 36 0.73 6.60 8.61
C SER A 36 0.36 7.95 9.24
N ALA A 37 0.71 9.06 8.58
CA ALA A 37 0.24 10.38 8.97
C ALA A 37 -1.28 10.53 8.76
N SER A 38 -1.90 9.71 7.90
CA SER A 38 -3.35 9.62 7.79
C SER A 38 -3.89 8.69 8.89
N LYS A 39 -4.81 9.20 9.73
CA LYS A 39 -5.40 8.47 10.88
C LYS A 39 -6.05 7.12 10.54
N ALA A 40 -6.20 6.77 9.26
CA ALA A 40 -6.71 5.50 8.78
C ALA A 40 -5.69 4.33 8.89
N SER A 41 -4.44 4.60 9.29
CA SER A 41 -3.31 3.67 9.19
C SER A 41 -2.91 2.95 10.48
N ASN A 42 -3.52 3.24 11.63
CA ASN A 42 -2.93 2.86 12.93
C ASN A 42 -2.90 1.35 13.26
N GLU A 43 -3.50 0.49 12.43
CA GLU A 43 -3.58 -0.96 12.66
C GLU A 43 -2.98 -1.81 11.54
N ALA A 44 -2.33 -1.22 10.56
CA ALA A 44 -1.71 -1.98 9.47
C ALA A 44 -0.23 -2.25 9.76
N ASP A 45 0.23 -3.47 9.46
CA ASP A 45 1.64 -3.87 9.56
C ASP A 45 2.46 -3.33 8.38
N GLY A 46 1.79 -2.96 7.29
CA GLY A 46 2.38 -2.42 6.09
C GLY A 46 1.32 -2.10 5.04
N PHE A 47 1.79 -1.71 3.84
CA PHE A 47 0.92 -1.31 2.75
C PHE A 47 1.43 -1.85 1.41
N LEU A 48 0.50 -2.12 0.51
CA LEU A 48 0.76 -2.26 -0.92
C LEU A 48 0.35 -0.97 -1.61
N VAL A 49 1.27 -0.33 -2.32
CA VAL A 49 1.07 0.96 -2.99
C VAL A 49 0.87 0.71 -4.47
N ARG A 50 -0.08 1.43 -5.07
CA ARG A 50 -0.31 1.40 -6.50
C ARG A 50 0.81 2.09 -7.24
N GLU A 51 1.17 1.60 -8.42
CA GLU A 51 2.27 2.13 -9.24
C GLU A 51 2.19 3.65 -9.48
N ASP A 52 0.98 4.19 -9.67
CA ASP A 52 0.74 5.63 -9.84
C ASP A 52 0.73 6.44 -8.53
N ARG A 53 0.97 5.79 -7.39
CA ARG A 53 1.01 6.35 -6.04
C ARG A 53 -0.26 7.09 -5.62
N SER A 54 -1.39 6.77 -6.24
CA SER A 54 -2.68 7.39 -5.91
C SER A 54 -3.46 6.65 -4.82
N ALA A 55 -3.13 5.37 -4.58
CA ALA A 55 -3.83 4.51 -3.64
C ALA A 55 -2.88 3.56 -2.90
N ALA A 56 -3.22 3.23 -1.66
CA ALA A 56 -2.56 2.20 -0.86
C ALA A 56 -3.57 1.22 -0.26
N TYR A 57 -3.19 -0.05 -0.16
CA TYR A 57 -3.99 -1.12 0.44
C TYR A 57 -3.31 -1.62 1.71
N PRO A 58 -4.02 -1.72 2.84
CA PRO A 58 -3.43 -2.16 4.09
C PRO A 58 -3.09 -3.65 4.05
N VAL A 59 -2.00 -4.00 4.73
CA VAL A 59 -1.61 -5.37 5.04
C VAL A 59 -1.76 -5.56 6.55
N LYS A 60 -2.59 -6.51 6.96
CA LYS A 60 -2.81 -6.88 8.37
C LYS A 60 -2.53 -8.37 8.56
N ASN A 61 -1.68 -8.73 9.51
CA ASN A 61 -1.22 -10.10 9.77
C ASN A 61 -0.68 -10.79 8.51
N GLY A 62 0.01 -10.03 7.65
CA GLY A 62 0.54 -10.52 6.36
C GLY A 62 -0.51 -10.70 5.26
N ILE A 63 -1.77 -10.34 5.50
CA ILE A 63 -2.87 -10.45 4.52
C ILE A 63 -3.16 -9.06 3.91
N PRO A 64 -2.97 -8.87 2.59
CA PRO A 64 -3.36 -7.64 1.92
C PRO A 64 -4.88 -7.57 1.71
N SER A 65 -5.50 -6.47 2.11
CA SER A 65 -6.92 -6.21 1.80
C SER A 65 -7.06 -5.56 0.42
N LEU A 66 -7.19 -6.37 -0.63
CA LEU A 66 -7.40 -5.90 -2.01
C LEU A 66 -8.88 -5.70 -2.34
N LEU A 67 -9.62 -5.08 -1.42
CA LEU A 67 -10.99 -4.64 -1.62
C LEU A 67 -11.01 -3.16 -1.97
N SER A 68 -11.92 -2.75 -2.86
CA SER A 68 -12.01 -1.36 -3.32
C SER A 68 -12.26 -0.38 -2.16
N GLU A 69 -13.06 -0.78 -1.18
CA GLU A 69 -13.37 -0.01 0.04
C GLU A 69 -12.22 0.04 1.05
N SER A 70 -11.23 -0.85 0.93
CA SER A 70 -10.03 -0.83 1.77
C SER A 70 -8.94 0.09 1.23
N ALA A 71 -9.12 0.65 0.03
CA ALA A 71 -8.14 1.53 -0.59
C ALA A 71 -8.07 2.88 0.15
N LEU A 72 -6.87 3.25 0.57
CA LEU A 72 -6.55 4.57 1.09
C LEU A 72 -6.15 5.47 -0.09
N SER A 73 -6.83 6.60 -0.24
CA SER A 73 -6.46 7.60 -1.26
C SER A 73 -5.26 8.42 -0.81
N LEU A 74 -4.22 8.47 -1.66
CA LEU A 74 -2.99 9.21 -1.39
C LEU A 74 -2.98 10.61 -2.03
N HIS A 75 -3.87 10.88 -3.00
CA HIS A 75 -4.01 12.21 -3.59
C HIS A 75 -4.62 13.25 -2.64
N ALA A 76 -5.41 12.82 -1.66
CA ALA A 76 -5.95 13.71 -0.64
C ALA A 76 -4.87 14.30 0.29
N MET A 77 -3.61 13.89 0.16
CA MET A 77 -2.48 14.34 0.99
C MET A 77 -1.69 15.51 0.37
N THR A 78 -2.07 16.00 -0.82
CA THR A 78 -1.43 17.13 -1.52
C THR A 78 -2.23 18.43 -1.50
N GLU A 79 -3.43 18.47 -0.90
CA GLU A 79 -4.16 19.73 -0.69
C GLU A 79 -4.29 20.04 0.80
N LYS A 80 -3.30 20.76 1.35
CA LYS A 80 -3.46 21.98 2.18
C LYS A 80 -2.14 22.34 2.89
N ALA A 81 -1.32 23.17 2.25
CA ALA A 81 -0.54 24.17 2.95
C ALA A 81 -1.27 25.51 2.73
N PRO A 82 -1.89 26.13 3.76
CA PRO A 82 -2.29 27.53 3.69
C PRO A 82 -1.10 28.40 4.12
N ASP A 83 -0.81 29.44 3.33
CA ASP A 83 0.08 30.55 3.70
C ASP A 83 -0.40 31.28 4.98
#